data_AF-A0A832WZS8-F1
#
_entry.id   AF-A0A832WZS8-F1
#
_cell.length_a   1.000
_cell.length_b   1.000
_cell.length_c   1.000
_cell.angle_alpha   90.00
_cell.angle_beta   90.00
_cell.angle_gamma   90.00
#
_symmetry.space_group_name_H-M   'P 1'
#
loop_
_entity.id
_entity.type
_entity.pdbx_description
1 polymer ?
#
loop_
_entity_poly.entity_id
_entity_poly.type
_entity_poly.pdbx_seq_one_letter_code
_entity_poly.pdbx_strand_id
1 'polypeptide(L)'
;MEKKARSVEQKDNVSQDNSGPWFQGFYNPNPSSCFSYTSAVQYVPYLDLSIYRESRVKSILKKHSKDIYCLLENVHFDGGYCRVKCIRDGEWDYCWDLAVRVQFFGKMQGITLYPKRSVSEKNKKIVYRSLILVNPYQLWDESIVTRFWNIQERVEFLIARILFHECIHVMISLDKTLPSSSENTDIFREFRKMLDIAESQKLVFETNEVKFRLWNLTIFGASGPESERKLLERVQEIYEFLINEKYSNQKTGQAFNSTLRNSKLARKYAWVAAVKAGGDRHISKTVWQVEVRRLSIALRALYDGIDSLIKEK
;
A
#
# COMPACT_ATOMS: atom_id res chain seq x y z
N MET A 1 29.83 -49.65 -38.33
CA MET A 1 30.91 -48.75 -38.81
C MET A 1 30.35 -47.85 -39.90
N GLU A 2 30.59 -46.56 -39.74
CA GLU A 2 30.50 -45.48 -40.74
C GLU A 2 29.22 -45.33 -41.59
N LYS A 3 28.43 -44.29 -41.27
CA LYS A 3 27.64 -43.57 -42.28
C LYS A 3 28.21 -42.17 -42.43
N LYS A 4 28.77 -41.94 -43.61
CA LYS A 4 29.24 -40.66 -44.16
C LYS A 4 28.07 -39.69 -44.40
N ALA A 5 28.39 -38.40 -44.22
CA ALA A 5 27.69 -37.21 -44.72
C ALA A 5 27.51 -37.26 -46.26
N ARG A 6 26.70 -36.48 -46.98
CA ARG A 6 26.25 -35.06 -46.99
C ARG A 6 25.11 -35.03 -48.08
N SER A 7 24.22 -34.06 -48.31
CA SER A 7 24.35 -32.60 -48.45
C SER A 7 23.00 -31.97 -48.86
N VAL A 8 22.73 -30.74 -48.37
CA VAL A 8 22.22 -29.53 -49.10
C VAL A 8 20.74 -29.61 -49.59
N GLU A 9 19.84 -28.66 -49.30
CA GLU A 9 19.90 -27.25 -49.70
C GLU A 9 18.89 -26.31 -48.96
N GLN A 10 19.32 -25.06 -48.89
CA GLN A 10 18.76 -23.75 -48.51
C GLN A 10 17.25 -23.51 -48.27
N LYS A 11 16.98 -22.67 -47.25
CA LYS A 11 16.25 -21.41 -47.43
C LYS A 11 16.76 -20.33 -46.47
N ASP A 12 17.18 -19.22 -47.06
CA ASP A 12 17.74 -18.03 -46.43
C ASP A 12 16.67 -17.10 -45.79
N ASN A 13 17.15 -16.31 -44.83
CA ASN A 13 16.76 -14.94 -44.42
C ASN A 13 15.40 -14.71 -43.71
N VAL A 14 15.43 -14.13 -42.50
CA VAL A 14 15.38 -12.67 -42.22
C VAL A 14 15.29 -12.37 -40.70
N SER A 15 16.18 -11.45 -40.27
CA SER A 15 16.20 -10.47 -39.15
C SER A 15 15.91 -10.84 -37.68
N GLN A 16 16.96 -10.59 -36.87
CA GLN A 16 17.01 -9.77 -35.64
C GLN A 16 15.76 -9.68 -34.74
N ASP A 17 15.91 -10.14 -33.49
CA ASP A 17 15.88 -9.18 -32.38
C ASP A 17 16.68 -9.67 -31.16
N ASN A 18 17.54 -8.79 -30.66
CA ASN A 18 18.41 -8.99 -29.52
C ASN A 18 17.57 -9.17 -28.23
N SER A 19 17.68 -10.35 -27.63
CA SER A 19 17.03 -10.67 -26.36
C SER A 19 18.05 -10.78 -25.22
N GLY A 20 18.02 -9.76 -24.35
CA GLY A 20 18.50 -9.78 -22.96
C GLY A 20 19.96 -9.38 -22.73
N PRO A 21 20.38 -9.16 -21.46
CA PRO A 21 19.67 -9.44 -20.20
C PRO A 21 19.52 -8.15 -19.34
N TRP A 22 18.64 -8.06 -18.35
CA TRP A 22 18.97 -8.31 -16.94
C TRP A 22 17.71 -8.00 -16.11
N PHE A 23 17.11 -9.02 -15.49
CA PHE A 23 16.46 -8.96 -14.17
C PHE A 23 16.30 -10.42 -13.71
N GLN A 24 17.44 -11.02 -13.36
CA GLN A 24 17.50 -12.30 -12.67
C GLN A 24 17.15 -12.08 -11.18
N GLY A 25 16.19 -12.86 -10.69
CA GLY A 25 16.18 -13.42 -9.34
C GLY A 25 15.86 -12.48 -8.17
N PHE A 26 14.58 -12.39 -7.80
CA PHE A 26 14.25 -12.25 -6.37
C PHE A 26 14.47 -13.61 -5.72
N TYR A 27 15.61 -13.77 -5.07
CA TYR A 27 15.95 -14.97 -4.31
C TYR A 27 14.98 -15.18 -3.15
N ASN A 28 14.50 -16.42 -3.06
CA ASN A 28 13.94 -17.06 -1.87
C ASN A 28 14.96 -16.93 -0.72
N PRO A 29 14.61 -16.41 0.48
CA PRO A 29 15.50 -16.50 1.62
C PRO A 29 15.38 -17.92 2.19
N ASN A 30 16.19 -18.84 1.64
CA ASN A 30 16.41 -20.14 2.26
C ASN A 30 17.53 -19.97 3.31
N PRO A 31 17.31 -20.27 4.60
CA PRO A 31 18.30 -20.06 5.64
C PRO A 31 19.24 -21.28 5.70
N SER A 32 20.10 -21.43 4.70
CA SER A 32 21.10 -22.49 4.68
C SER A 32 22.14 -22.22 3.58
N SER A 33 23.17 -21.44 3.86
CA SER A 33 24.54 -21.74 3.43
C SER A 33 25.54 -20.76 4.04
N CYS A 34 26.67 -21.34 4.44
CA CYS A 34 27.73 -20.77 5.26
C CYS A 34 28.41 -19.54 4.66
N PHE A 35 28.59 -18.51 5.49
CA PHE A 35 29.78 -17.66 5.45
C PHE A 35 30.34 -17.53 6.85
N SER A 36 31.45 -18.23 7.10
CA SER A 36 32.30 -18.04 8.26
C SER A 36 33.10 -16.76 8.06
N TYR A 37 32.71 -15.69 8.76
CA TYR A 37 33.64 -14.67 9.26
C TYR A 37 33.24 -14.33 10.69
N THR A 38 34.20 -14.54 11.58
CA THR A 38 34.17 -14.30 13.01
C THR A 38 33.94 -12.82 13.36
N SER A 39 33.27 -12.59 14.50
CA SER A 39 33.08 -11.32 15.25
C SER A 39 32.23 -10.24 14.54
N ALA A 40 31.11 -9.74 15.07
CA ALA A 40 30.52 -9.77 16.40
C ALA A 40 29.01 -10.03 16.28
N VAL A 41 28.48 -10.92 17.13
CA VAL A 41 27.03 -11.05 17.35
C VAL A 41 26.58 -9.77 18.04
N GLN A 42 26.26 -8.74 17.26
CA GLN A 42 25.39 -7.67 17.73
C GLN A 42 24.03 -8.32 17.91
N TYR A 43 23.70 -8.63 19.17
CA TYR A 43 22.38 -9.03 19.62
C TYR A 43 21.39 -7.93 19.22
N VAL A 44 20.89 -7.98 17.99
CA VAL A 44 19.63 -7.33 17.65
C VAL A 44 18.59 -8.17 18.36
N PRO A 45 17.87 -7.65 19.37
CA PRO A 45 16.83 -8.41 20.03
C PRO A 45 15.77 -8.79 18.98
N TYR A 46 15.79 -10.06 18.57
CA TYR A 46 14.77 -10.62 17.72
C TYR A 46 13.56 -10.86 18.62
N LEU A 47 12.58 -9.95 18.56
CA LEU A 47 11.27 -10.19 19.15
C LEU A 47 10.68 -11.42 18.46
N ASP A 48 10.52 -12.50 19.21
CA ASP A 48 9.93 -13.72 18.71
C ASP A 48 8.50 -13.42 18.23
N LEU A 49 8.25 -13.62 16.93
CA LEU A 49 6.94 -13.41 16.33
C LEU A 49 5.92 -14.46 16.82
N SER A 50 6.34 -15.49 17.56
CA SER A 50 5.46 -16.40 18.29
C SER A 50 4.71 -15.73 19.45
N ILE A 51 5.10 -14.50 19.83
CA ILE A 51 4.54 -13.82 20.99
C ILE A 51 3.06 -13.44 20.77
N TYR A 52 2.57 -13.22 19.55
CA TYR A 52 1.17 -12.82 19.35
C TYR A 52 0.25 -14.01 19.02
N ARG A 53 -1.01 -13.91 19.44
CA ARG A 53 -2.06 -14.87 19.06
C ARG A 53 -2.89 -14.30 17.91
N GLU A 54 -2.86 -14.94 16.75
CA GLU A 54 -3.66 -14.54 15.58
C GLU A 54 -5.15 -14.42 15.91
N SER A 55 -5.70 -15.38 16.65
CA SER A 55 -7.10 -15.37 17.10
C SER A 55 -7.46 -14.13 17.91
N ARG A 56 -6.51 -13.64 18.74
CA ARG A 56 -6.71 -12.44 19.55
C ARG A 56 -6.70 -11.18 18.69
N VAL A 57 -5.79 -11.09 17.71
CA VAL A 57 -5.77 -9.99 16.73
C VAL A 57 -7.08 -9.95 15.93
N LYS A 58 -7.52 -11.09 15.39
CA LYS A 58 -8.80 -11.20 14.66
C LYS A 58 -10.00 -10.84 15.54
N SER A 59 -9.99 -11.21 16.82
CA SER A 59 -11.02 -10.83 17.79
C SER A 59 -11.08 -9.31 18.02
N ILE A 60 -9.93 -8.64 18.12
CA ILE A 60 -9.86 -7.17 18.21
C ILE A 60 -10.47 -6.55 16.95
N LEU A 61 -10.07 -7.02 15.76
CA LEU A 61 -10.60 -6.53 14.49
C LEU A 61 -12.12 -6.71 14.38
N LYS A 62 -12.64 -7.89 14.77
CA LYS A 62 -14.07 -8.21 14.77
C LYS A 62 -14.89 -7.24 15.61
N LYS A 63 -14.33 -6.74 16.72
CA LYS A 63 -14.99 -5.75 17.58
C LYS A 63 -15.19 -4.40 16.86
N HIS A 64 -14.32 -4.07 15.90
CA HIS A 64 -14.29 -2.77 15.23
C HIS A 64 -14.93 -2.78 13.84
N SER A 65 -14.82 -3.87 13.08
CA SER A 65 -15.45 -4.01 11.77
C SER A 65 -15.69 -5.47 11.42
N LYS A 66 -16.96 -5.79 11.13
CA LYS A 66 -17.35 -7.12 10.63
C LYS A 66 -16.74 -7.38 9.25
N ASP A 67 -16.74 -6.39 8.37
CA ASP A 67 -16.26 -6.55 6.99
C ASP A 67 -14.75 -6.84 6.94
N ILE A 68 -13.95 -6.09 7.72
CA ILE A 68 -12.51 -6.33 7.82
C ILE A 68 -12.23 -7.70 8.46
N TYR A 69 -13.03 -8.11 9.45
CA TYR A 69 -12.92 -9.45 10.01
C TYR A 69 -13.24 -10.53 8.97
N CYS A 70 -14.33 -10.40 8.21
CA CYS A 70 -14.70 -11.34 7.15
C CYS A 70 -13.62 -11.43 6.06
N LEU A 71 -12.97 -10.31 5.71
CA LEU A 71 -11.83 -10.30 4.78
C LEU A 71 -10.66 -11.17 5.29
N LEU A 72 -10.42 -11.17 6.60
CA LEU A 72 -9.26 -11.81 7.22
C LEU A 72 -9.55 -13.16 7.88
N GLU A 73 -10.82 -13.59 7.95
CA GLU A 73 -11.24 -14.77 8.72
C GLU A 73 -10.40 -16.01 8.37
N ASN A 74 -10.27 -16.27 7.06
CA ASN A 74 -9.52 -17.42 6.52
C ASN A 74 -8.07 -17.09 6.15
N VAL A 75 -7.59 -15.87 6.42
CA VAL A 75 -6.22 -15.46 6.09
C VAL A 75 -5.32 -15.69 7.29
N HIS A 76 -4.30 -16.53 7.13
CA HIS A 76 -3.26 -16.73 8.13
C HIS A 76 -2.20 -15.63 8.05
N PHE A 77 -1.58 -15.28 9.18
CA PHE A 77 -0.58 -14.22 9.25
C PHE A 77 0.85 -14.72 9.02
N ASP A 78 1.01 -15.71 8.14
CA ASP A 78 2.25 -16.39 7.79
C ASP A 78 2.85 -15.95 6.44
N GLY A 79 2.13 -15.10 5.69
CA GLY A 79 2.49 -14.65 4.35
C GLY A 79 1.98 -15.55 3.22
N GLY A 80 1.21 -16.60 3.54
CA GLY A 80 0.52 -17.44 2.57
C GLY A 80 -0.64 -16.70 1.89
N TYR A 81 -0.76 -16.84 0.57
CA TYR A 81 -1.88 -16.28 -0.17
C TYR A 81 -3.13 -17.12 0.04
N CYS A 82 -4.20 -16.50 0.55
CA CYS A 82 -5.52 -17.10 0.70
C CYS A 82 -6.53 -16.39 -0.20
N ARG A 83 -7.45 -17.14 -0.82
CA ARG A 83 -8.51 -16.55 -1.64
C ARG A 83 -9.58 -15.94 -0.74
N VAL A 84 -9.76 -14.63 -0.83
CA VAL A 84 -10.71 -13.88 0.02
C VAL A 84 -12.00 -13.52 -0.69
N LYS A 85 -11.99 -13.40 -2.02
CA LYS A 85 -13.19 -13.09 -2.83
C LYS A 85 -13.03 -13.71 -4.21
N CYS A 86 -14.12 -14.23 -4.77
CA CYS A 86 -14.18 -14.51 -6.20
C CYS A 86 -15.58 -14.25 -6.73
N ILE A 87 -15.69 -13.50 -7.81
CA ILE A 87 -16.94 -13.15 -8.47
C ILE A 87 -16.85 -13.62 -9.91
N ARG A 88 -17.94 -14.21 -10.40
CA ARG A 88 -18.09 -14.53 -11.82
C ARG A 88 -18.83 -13.40 -12.51
N ASP A 89 -18.27 -12.90 -13.60
CA ASP A 89 -18.89 -11.90 -14.46
C ASP A 89 -18.77 -12.36 -15.92
N GLY A 90 -19.93 -12.75 -16.48
CA GLY A 90 -20.01 -13.48 -17.75
C GLY A 90 -19.21 -14.79 -17.72
N GLU A 91 -18.27 -14.92 -18.64
CA GLU A 91 -17.36 -16.07 -18.73
C GLU A 91 -16.16 -15.99 -17.78
N TRP A 92 -15.93 -14.84 -17.15
CA TRP A 92 -14.71 -14.57 -16.42
C TRP A 92 -14.86 -14.69 -14.91
N ASP A 93 -13.92 -15.38 -14.27
CA ASP A 93 -13.77 -15.42 -12.81
C ASP A 93 -12.77 -14.36 -12.34
N TYR A 94 -13.24 -13.40 -11.55
CA TYR A 94 -12.45 -12.36 -10.90
C TYR A 94 -12.17 -12.75 -9.46
N CYS A 95 -10.99 -13.31 -9.21
CA CYS A 95 -10.57 -13.81 -7.92
C CYS A 95 -9.53 -12.89 -7.26
N TRP A 96 -9.56 -12.86 -5.93
CA TRP A 96 -8.66 -12.07 -5.11
C TRP A 96 -7.97 -12.93 -4.08
N ASP A 97 -6.65 -12.84 -4.07
CA ASP A 97 -5.80 -13.53 -3.11
C ASP A 97 -5.11 -12.49 -2.22
N LEU A 98 -5.23 -12.67 -0.90
CA LEU A 98 -4.62 -11.82 0.12
C LEU A 98 -3.62 -12.64 0.93
N ALA A 99 -2.44 -12.07 1.12
CA ALA A 99 -1.45 -12.55 2.08
C ALA A 99 -1.22 -11.50 3.16
N VAL A 100 -1.04 -11.93 4.41
CA VAL A 100 -0.66 -11.07 5.53
C VAL A 100 0.61 -11.62 6.14
N ARG A 101 1.62 -10.78 6.31
CA ARG A 101 2.88 -11.16 6.97
C ARG A 101 3.22 -10.14 8.05
N VAL A 102 3.37 -10.63 9.28
CA VAL A 102 3.88 -9.83 10.40
C VAL A 102 5.40 -9.96 10.44
N GLN A 103 6.11 -8.83 10.35
CA GLN A 103 7.56 -8.79 10.41
C GLN A 103 8.04 -7.42 10.91
N PHE A 104 9.06 -7.41 11.76
CA PHE A 104 9.73 -6.17 12.13
C PHE A 104 10.72 -5.75 11.03
N PHE A 105 10.53 -4.57 10.44
CA PHE A 105 11.44 -4.00 9.45
C PHE A 105 11.52 -2.47 9.58
N GLY A 106 12.51 -1.98 10.33
CA GLY A 106 12.73 -0.55 10.52
C GLY A 106 11.53 0.18 11.14
N LYS A 107 11.28 1.43 10.71
CA LYS A 107 10.28 2.36 11.28
C LYS A 107 9.00 2.51 10.43
N MET A 108 8.71 1.61 9.50
CA MET A 108 7.46 1.63 8.71
C MET A 108 6.39 0.83 9.45
N GLN A 109 5.15 1.31 9.58
CA GLN A 109 4.11 0.65 10.40
C GLN A 109 3.48 -0.53 9.64
N GLY A 110 3.15 -0.32 8.38
CA GLY A 110 2.62 -1.35 7.50
C GLY A 110 2.75 -0.90 6.05
N ILE A 111 2.64 -1.86 5.12
CA ILE A 111 2.61 -1.60 3.69
C ILE A 111 1.64 -2.59 3.05
N THR A 112 0.63 -2.07 2.36
CA THR A 112 -0.13 -2.84 1.37
C THR A 112 0.55 -2.74 0.00
N LEU A 113 0.97 -3.89 -0.55
CA LEU A 113 1.35 -3.99 -1.94
C LEU A 113 0.09 -4.20 -2.77
N TYR A 114 -0.22 -3.20 -3.61
CA TYR A 114 -1.38 -3.18 -4.51
C TYR A 114 -1.44 -4.41 -5.42
N PRO A 115 -2.64 -4.82 -5.85
CA PRO A 115 -2.85 -6.12 -6.44
C PRO A 115 -2.05 -6.32 -7.72
N LYS A 116 -1.14 -7.31 -7.74
CA LYS A 116 -0.54 -7.78 -8.99
C LYS A 116 -1.59 -8.58 -9.76
N ARG A 117 -1.99 -8.07 -10.92
CA ARG A 117 -2.94 -8.73 -11.82
C ARG A 117 -2.26 -9.88 -12.58
N SER A 118 -2.89 -11.03 -12.58
CA SER A 118 -2.53 -12.17 -13.42
C SER A 118 -3.76 -12.64 -14.19
N VAL A 119 -3.61 -12.94 -15.48
CA VAL A 119 -4.71 -13.31 -16.38
C VAL A 119 -4.44 -14.71 -16.93
N SER A 120 -5.43 -15.57 -16.83
CA SER A 120 -5.43 -16.91 -17.41
C SER A 120 -6.58 -17.00 -18.40
N GLU A 121 -6.30 -16.81 -19.69
CA GLU A 121 -7.32 -16.85 -20.74
C GLU A 121 -7.92 -18.25 -20.89
N LYS A 122 -7.09 -19.29 -20.75
CA LYS A 122 -7.52 -20.70 -20.82
C LYS A 122 -8.61 -21.03 -19.80
N ASN A 123 -8.47 -20.51 -18.58
CA ASN A 123 -9.42 -20.73 -17.50
C ASN A 123 -10.40 -19.56 -17.33
N LYS A 124 -10.39 -18.59 -18.26
CA LYS A 124 -11.13 -17.33 -18.18
C LYS A 124 -11.08 -16.72 -16.77
N LYS A 125 -9.87 -16.57 -16.23
CA LYS A 125 -9.68 -16.19 -14.82
C LYS A 125 -8.71 -15.03 -14.67
N ILE A 126 -9.09 -14.04 -13.87
CA ILE A 126 -8.24 -12.93 -13.48
C ILE A 126 -8.02 -13.03 -11.97
N VAL A 127 -6.75 -13.05 -11.55
CA VAL A 127 -6.38 -13.10 -10.14
C VAL A 127 -5.60 -11.84 -9.76
N TYR A 128 -6.10 -11.16 -8.74
CA TYR A 128 -5.49 -10.00 -8.11
C TYR A 128 -4.83 -10.42 -6.80
N ARG A 129 -3.53 -10.17 -6.64
CA ARG A 129 -2.76 -10.60 -5.46
C ARG A 129 -2.27 -9.41 -4.64
N SER A 130 -2.77 -9.29 -3.41
CA SER A 130 -2.34 -8.24 -2.47
C SER A 130 -1.55 -8.85 -1.31
N LEU A 131 -0.52 -8.14 -0.84
CA LEU A 131 0.27 -8.52 0.33
C LEU A 131 0.25 -7.37 1.33
N ILE A 132 -0.14 -7.64 2.58
CA ILE A 132 -0.01 -6.71 3.69
C ILE A 132 1.19 -7.12 4.53
N LEU A 133 2.16 -6.22 4.65
CA LEU A 133 3.25 -6.33 5.61
C LEU A 133 2.92 -5.52 6.86
N VAL A 134 3.02 -6.14 8.03
CA VAL A 134 2.70 -5.51 9.33
C VAL A 134 3.94 -5.45 10.20
N ASN A 135 4.35 -4.24 10.59
CA ASN A 135 5.48 -4.00 11.47
C ASN A 135 5.05 -3.21 12.72
N PRO A 136 4.87 -3.88 13.86
CA PRO A 136 4.46 -3.24 15.10
C PRO A 136 5.63 -2.51 15.80
N TYR A 137 6.41 -1.70 15.08
CA TYR A 137 7.61 -1.03 15.61
C TYR A 137 7.31 -0.02 16.73
N GLN A 138 6.07 0.47 16.81
CA GLN A 138 5.63 1.44 17.83
C GLN A 138 5.36 0.80 19.20
N LEU A 139 5.91 -0.38 19.45
CA LEU A 139 5.75 -1.16 20.68
C LEU A 139 6.01 -0.37 21.97
N TRP A 140 6.89 0.63 21.86
CA TRP A 140 7.37 1.45 22.97
C TRP A 140 6.81 2.87 22.99
N ASP A 141 5.82 3.19 22.15
CA ASP A 141 5.13 4.48 22.21
C ASP A 141 4.48 4.64 23.60
N GLU A 142 4.75 5.75 24.28
CA GLU A 142 4.32 6.02 25.65
C GLU A 142 2.80 5.83 25.82
N SER A 143 2.03 6.25 24.82
CA SER A 143 0.56 6.09 24.79
C SER A 143 0.10 4.63 24.77
N ILE A 144 0.92 3.73 24.24
CA ILE A 144 0.64 2.29 24.15
C ILE A 144 1.15 1.57 25.39
N VAL A 145 2.33 1.96 25.86
CA VAL A 145 2.96 1.43 27.09
C VAL A 145 2.10 1.72 28.31
N THR A 146 1.51 2.92 28.41
CA THR A 146 0.60 3.30 29.49
C THR A 146 -0.73 2.56 29.43
N ARG A 147 -1.19 2.20 28.22
CA ARG A 147 -2.47 1.51 28.01
C ARG A 147 -2.40 0.00 28.24
N PHE A 148 -1.28 -0.63 27.88
CA PHE A 148 -1.09 -2.07 27.99
C PHE A 148 0.22 -2.34 28.73
N TRP A 149 0.18 -3.01 29.88
CA TRP A 149 1.41 -3.38 30.58
C TRP A 149 2.12 -4.57 29.91
N ASN A 150 1.35 -5.51 29.37
CA ASN A 150 1.85 -6.74 28.78
C ASN A 150 2.35 -6.53 27.33
N ILE A 151 3.56 -7.00 27.02
CA ILE A 151 4.17 -6.88 25.70
C ILE A 151 3.40 -7.61 24.59
N GLN A 152 2.85 -8.81 24.87
CA GLN A 152 2.03 -9.58 23.94
C GLN A 152 0.77 -8.79 23.56
N GLU A 153 0.09 -8.19 24.55
CA GLU A 153 -1.10 -7.38 24.28
C GLU A 153 -0.77 -6.12 23.47
N ARG A 154 0.39 -5.49 23.72
CA ARG A 154 0.87 -4.36 22.90
C ARG A 154 1.08 -4.78 21.45
N VAL A 155 1.76 -5.91 21.22
CA VAL A 155 1.99 -6.45 19.86
C VAL A 155 0.66 -6.76 19.19
N GLU A 156 -0.23 -7.49 19.85
CA GLU A 156 -1.55 -7.87 19.30
C GLU A 156 -2.40 -6.64 18.96
N PHE A 157 -2.40 -5.62 19.83
CA PHE A 157 -3.10 -4.35 19.59
C PHE A 157 -2.51 -3.60 18.40
N LEU A 158 -1.17 -3.51 18.30
CA LEU A 158 -0.49 -2.84 17.20
C LEU A 158 -0.74 -3.53 15.87
N ILE A 159 -0.62 -4.86 15.83
CA ILE A 159 -0.92 -5.66 14.64
C ILE A 159 -2.37 -5.42 14.22
N ALA A 160 -3.33 -5.48 15.14
CA ALA A 160 -4.73 -5.23 14.83
C ALA A 160 -4.94 -3.82 14.27
N ARG A 161 -4.36 -2.79 14.88
CA ARG A 161 -4.51 -1.39 14.43
C ARG A 161 -3.93 -1.18 13.03
N ILE A 162 -2.74 -1.73 12.78
CA ILE A 162 -2.08 -1.62 11.47
C ILE A 162 -2.86 -2.40 10.42
N LEU A 163 -3.24 -3.65 10.70
CA LEU A 163 -4.06 -4.45 9.79
C LEU A 163 -5.37 -3.77 9.46
N PHE A 164 -6.04 -3.16 10.44
CA PHE A 164 -7.28 -2.43 10.19
C PHE A 164 -7.07 -1.32 9.16
N HIS A 165 -6.00 -0.53 9.30
CA HIS A 165 -5.64 0.53 8.36
C HIS A 165 -5.35 -0.01 6.96
N GLU A 166 -4.51 -1.05 6.87
CA GLU A 166 -4.09 -1.64 5.58
C GLU A 166 -5.25 -2.38 4.89
N CYS A 167 -6.14 -3.02 5.64
CA CYS A 167 -7.34 -3.66 5.10
C CYS A 167 -8.30 -2.64 4.48
N ILE A 168 -8.40 -1.42 5.00
CA ILE A 168 -9.19 -0.36 4.36
C ILE A 168 -8.65 -0.10 2.94
N HIS A 169 -7.33 0.00 2.78
CA HIS A 169 -6.74 0.19 1.45
C HIS A 169 -7.01 -0.98 0.51
N VAL A 170 -6.94 -2.23 1.00
CA VAL A 170 -7.30 -3.42 0.23
C VAL A 170 -8.76 -3.39 -0.19
N MET A 171 -9.68 -3.07 0.72
CA MET A 171 -11.12 -2.99 0.44
C MET A 171 -11.46 -1.90 -0.58
N ILE A 172 -10.86 -0.71 -0.46
CA ILE A 172 -11.02 0.34 -1.47
C ILE A 172 -10.49 -0.11 -2.83
N SER A 173 -9.35 -0.80 -2.87
CA SER A 173 -8.77 -1.30 -4.12
C SER A 173 -9.62 -2.41 -4.75
N LEU A 174 -10.17 -3.30 -3.92
CA LEU A 174 -11.13 -4.35 -4.32
C LEU A 174 -12.32 -3.73 -5.05
N ASP A 175 -12.99 -2.77 -4.43
CA ASP A 175 -14.21 -2.20 -4.97
C ASP A 175 -13.96 -1.30 -6.19
N LYS A 176 -12.74 -0.74 -6.34
CA LYS A 176 -12.34 -0.05 -7.59
C LYS A 176 -12.11 -0.98 -8.79
N THR A 177 -11.76 -2.24 -8.54
CA THR A 177 -11.26 -3.16 -9.59
C THR A 177 -12.25 -4.25 -9.96
N LEU A 178 -13.20 -4.56 -9.06
CA LEU A 178 -14.24 -5.54 -9.33
C LEU A 178 -15.32 -4.98 -10.25
N PRO A 179 -15.99 -5.85 -11.03
CA PRO A 179 -17.12 -5.43 -11.86
C PRO A 179 -18.20 -4.72 -11.03
N SER A 180 -18.85 -3.72 -11.65
CA SER A 180 -19.86 -2.85 -11.04
C SER A 180 -21.10 -3.59 -10.53
N SER A 181 -21.26 -4.87 -10.90
CA SER A 181 -22.32 -5.76 -10.41
C SER A 181 -22.11 -6.20 -8.95
N SER A 182 -20.96 -5.90 -8.36
CA SER A 182 -20.71 -6.15 -6.94
C SER A 182 -21.23 -5.01 -6.05
N GLU A 183 -21.91 -5.37 -4.96
CA GLU A 183 -22.34 -4.40 -3.97
C GLU A 183 -21.12 -3.77 -3.30
N ASN A 184 -20.98 -2.46 -3.43
CA ASN A 184 -19.88 -1.69 -2.84
C ASN A 184 -19.92 -1.79 -1.31
N THR A 185 -18.77 -2.02 -0.68
CA THR A 185 -18.69 -2.03 0.78
C THR A 185 -19.02 -0.65 1.37
N ASP A 186 -19.48 -0.61 2.62
CA ASP A 186 -19.65 0.65 3.35
C ASP A 186 -18.37 1.47 3.37
N ILE A 187 -17.22 0.80 3.51
CA ILE A 187 -15.90 1.42 3.50
C ILE A 187 -15.64 2.14 2.18
N PHE A 188 -15.97 1.52 1.04
CA PHE A 188 -15.79 2.16 -0.26
C PHE A 188 -16.78 3.31 -0.49
N ARG A 189 -18.04 3.16 -0.08
CA ARG A 189 -19.04 4.24 -0.17
C ARG A 189 -18.64 5.46 0.65
N GLU A 190 -18.20 5.25 1.89
CA GLU A 190 -17.71 6.32 2.77
C GLU A 190 -16.46 7.01 2.18
N PHE A 191 -15.51 6.23 1.65
CA PHE A 191 -14.34 6.77 0.97
C PHE A 191 -14.72 7.61 -0.25
N ARG A 192 -15.61 7.11 -1.11
CA ARG A 192 -16.12 7.86 -2.27
C ARG A 192 -16.77 9.17 -1.86
N LYS A 193 -17.61 9.17 -0.82
CA LYS A 193 -18.21 10.40 -0.27
C LYS A 193 -17.14 11.41 0.18
N MET A 194 -16.07 10.96 0.84
CA MET A 194 -14.96 11.85 1.22
C MET A 194 -14.22 12.41 0.00
N LEU A 195 -13.98 11.58 -1.01
CA LEU A 195 -13.34 12.01 -2.26
C LEU A 195 -14.20 13.03 -3.00
N ASP A 196 -15.51 12.79 -3.11
CA ASP A 196 -16.44 13.71 -3.77
C ASP A 196 -16.54 15.05 -3.01
N ILE A 197 -16.42 15.06 -1.67
CA ILE A 197 -16.32 16.28 -0.87
C ILE A 197 -15.01 17.02 -1.18
N ALA A 198 -13.89 16.31 -1.22
CA ALA A 198 -12.58 16.88 -1.52
C ALA A 198 -12.56 17.53 -2.91
N GLU A 199 -13.24 16.93 -3.89
CA GLU A 199 -13.33 17.44 -5.27
C GLU A 199 -14.52 18.39 -5.50
N SER A 200 -15.25 18.76 -4.45
CA SER A 200 -16.41 19.64 -4.56
C SER A 200 -16.02 21.10 -4.83
N GLN A 201 -16.95 21.86 -5.40
CA GLN A 201 -16.79 23.32 -5.61
C GLN A 201 -16.52 24.08 -4.30
N LYS A 202 -16.95 23.55 -3.14
CA LYS A 202 -16.70 24.17 -1.84
C LYS A 202 -15.23 24.15 -1.42
N LEU A 203 -14.44 23.21 -1.93
CA LEU A 203 -13.01 23.03 -1.60
C LEU A 203 -12.10 23.22 -2.83
N VAL A 204 -12.61 23.88 -3.88
CA VAL A 204 -11.89 24.02 -5.15
C VAL A 204 -10.54 24.72 -4.96
N PHE A 205 -10.47 25.71 -4.08
CA PHE A 205 -9.23 26.43 -3.79
C PHE A 205 -8.20 25.53 -3.11
N GLU A 206 -8.58 24.86 -2.03
CA GLU A 206 -7.72 23.94 -1.28
C GLU A 206 -7.23 22.79 -2.15
N THR A 207 -8.12 22.23 -2.96
CA THR A 207 -7.80 21.12 -3.89
C THR A 207 -6.83 21.56 -4.97
N ASN A 208 -7.05 22.72 -5.59
CA ASN A 208 -6.13 23.26 -6.60
C ASN A 208 -4.77 23.58 -5.99
N GLU A 209 -4.73 24.12 -4.78
CA GLU A 209 -3.47 24.40 -4.08
C GLU A 209 -2.71 23.09 -3.82
N VAL A 210 -3.35 22.03 -3.33
CA VAL A 210 -2.71 20.73 -3.14
C VAL A 210 -2.19 20.17 -4.47
N LYS A 211 -3.00 20.17 -5.53
CA LYS A 211 -2.60 19.66 -6.86
C LYS A 211 -1.42 20.47 -7.44
N PHE A 212 -1.40 21.79 -7.24
CA PHE A 212 -0.29 22.65 -7.65
C PHE A 212 1.02 22.31 -6.91
N ARG A 213 0.96 22.09 -5.59
CA ARG A 213 2.15 21.66 -4.82
C ARG A 213 2.64 20.28 -5.25
N LEU A 214 1.73 19.35 -5.54
CA LEU A 214 2.08 18.04 -6.08
C LEU A 214 2.72 18.16 -7.46
N TRP A 215 2.19 19.00 -8.34
CA TRP A 215 2.76 19.27 -9.65
C TRP A 215 4.22 19.70 -9.58
N ASN A 216 4.53 20.69 -8.73
CA ASN A 216 5.91 21.14 -8.51
C ASN A 216 6.82 19.98 -8.04
N LEU A 217 6.36 19.18 -7.08
CA LEU A 217 7.12 18.03 -6.58
C LEU A 217 7.32 16.94 -7.65
N THR A 218 6.34 16.72 -8.54
CA THR A 218 6.49 15.76 -9.65
C THR A 218 7.48 16.25 -10.70
N ILE A 219 7.53 17.56 -10.96
CA ILE A 219 8.56 18.16 -11.83
C ILE A 219 9.95 17.97 -11.20
N PHE A 220 10.09 18.24 -9.90
CA PHE A 220 11.39 18.08 -9.21
C PHE A 220 11.90 16.64 -9.22
N GLY A 221 10.98 15.66 -9.18
CA GLY A 221 11.26 14.24 -9.14
C GLY A 221 11.20 13.51 -10.49
N ALA A 222 11.02 14.22 -11.61
CA ALA A 222 10.95 13.61 -12.93
C ALA A 222 12.23 12.81 -13.26
N SER A 223 12.13 11.85 -14.18
CA SER A 223 13.25 11.03 -14.65
C SER A 223 13.69 11.47 -16.05
N GLY A 224 14.03 12.75 -16.22
CA GLY A 224 14.35 13.33 -17.54
C GLY A 224 13.09 13.83 -18.27
N PRO A 225 13.05 13.79 -19.62
CA PRO A 225 11.91 14.29 -20.40
C PRO A 225 10.71 13.34 -20.27
N GLU A 226 9.96 13.46 -19.18
CA GLU A 226 8.65 12.84 -19.02
C GLU A 226 7.58 13.71 -19.68
N SER A 227 6.59 13.09 -20.33
CA SER A 227 5.47 13.83 -20.91
C SER A 227 4.61 14.50 -19.83
N GLU A 228 4.06 15.67 -20.14
CA GLU A 228 3.13 16.38 -19.26
C GLU A 228 1.98 15.49 -18.80
N ARG A 229 1.41 14.69 -19.71
CA ARG A 229 0.36 13.72 -19.41
C ARG A 229 0.77 12.75 -18.29
N LYS A 230 1.98 12.19 -18.36
CA LYS A 230 2.48 11.23 -17.35
C LYS A 230 2.71 11.91 -16.00
N LEU A 231 3.13 13.17 -15.99
CA LEU A 231 3.26 13.95 -14.76
C LEU A 231 1.88 14.24 -14.15
N LEU A 232 0.89 14.62 -14.97
CA LEU A 232 -0.48 14.86 -14.51
C LEU A 232 -1.14 13.60 -13.94
N GLU A 233 -0.96 12.45 -14.60
CA GLU A 233 -1.41 11.15 -14.12
C GLU A 233 -0.79 10.85 -12.74
N ARG A 234 0.52 11.07 -12.57
CA ARG A 234 1.21 10.92 -11.28
C ARG A 234 0.66 11.88 -10.20
N VAL A 235 0.34 13.13 -10.55
CA VAL A 235 -0.26 14.07 -9.61
C VAL A 235 -1.62 13.58 -9.13
N GLN A 236 -2.48 13.11 -10.04
CA GLN A 236 -3.80 12.60 -9.68
C GLN A 236 -3.71 11.33 -8.82
N GLU A 237 -2.79 10.40 -9.15
CA GLU A 237 -2.54 9.21 -8.34
C GLU A 237 -2.11 9.55 -6.91
N ILE A 238 -1.18 10.51 -6.76
CA ILE A 238 -0.71 10.95 -5.44
C ILE A 238 -1.82 11.69 -4.70
N TYR A 239 -2.63 12.50 -5.37
CA TYR A 239 -3.77 13.20 -4.77
C TYR A 239 -4.80 12.21 -4.21
N GLU A 240 -5.23 11.22 -4.99
CA GLU A 240 -6.15 10.17 -4.51
C GLU A 240 -5.55 9.37 -3.35
N PHE A 241 -4.24 9.08 -3.41
CA PHE A 241 -3.52 8.45 -2.30
C PHE A 241 -3.62 9.30 -1.02
N LEU A 242 -3.45 10.61 -1.09
CA LEU A 242 -3.56 11.50 0.08
C LEU A 242 -4.97 11.51 0.69
N ILE A 243 -6.02 11.45 -0.13
CA ILE A 243 -7.40 11.36 0.36
C ILE A 243 -7.67 9.98 0.98
N ASN A 244 -7.18 8.91 0.36
CA ASN A 244 -7.27 7.55 0.89
C ASN A 244 -6.59 7.44 2.26
N GLU A 245 -5.39 8.00 2.42
CA GLU A 245 -4.70 8.01 3.71
C GLU A 245 -5.45 8.83 4.77
N LYS A 246 -6.05 9.96 4.42
CA LYS A 246 -6.91 10.74 5.33
C LYS A 246 -8.09 9.90 5.82
N TYR A 247 -8.80 9.25 4.90
CA TYR A 247 -9.91 8.37 5.21
C TYR A 247 -9.50 7.19 6.11
N SER A 248 -8.48 6.43 5.71
CA SER A 248 -8.01 5.25 6.45
C SER A 248 -7.53 5.61 7.86
N ASN A 249 -6.78 6.70 8.02
CA ASN A 249 -6.34 7.14 9.35
C ASN A 249 -7.50 7.63 10.22
N GLN A 250 -8.50 8.29 9.63
CA GLN A 250 -9.67 8.74 10.37
C GLN A 250 -10.50 7.56 10.86
N LYS A 251 -10.79 6.59 9.98
CA LYS A 251 -11.56 5.38 10.34
C LYS A 251 -10.81 4.53 11.37
N THR A 252 -9.50 4.33 11.17
CA THR A 252 -8.64 3.61 12.13
C THR A 252 -8.56 4.35 13.47
N GLY A 253 -8.39 5.67 13.43
CA GLY A 253 -8.32 6.50 14.63
C GLY A 253 -9.61 6.47 15.46
N GLN A 254 -10.77 6.46 14.79
CA GLN A 254 -12.07 6.29 15.43
C GLN A 254 -12.22 4.90 16.04
N ALA A 255 -11.87 3.84 15.30
CA ALA A 255 -11.97 2.47 15.79
C ALA A 255 -11.10 2.21 17.03
N PHE A 256 -9.86 2.72 17.05
CA PHE A 256 -8.88 2.42 18.09
C PHE A 256 -8.75 3.50 19.18
N ASN A 257 -9.63 4.52 19.15
CA ASN A 257 -9.57 5.70 20.03
C ASN A 257 -8.21 6.40 19.98
N SER A 258 -7.67 6.57 18.77
CA SER A 258 -6.36 7.16 18.51
C SER A 258 -6.42 8.15 17.34
N THR A 259 -7.40 9.05 17.35
CA THR A 259 -7.59 10.06 16.31
C THR A 259 -6.39 10.98 16.20
N LEU A 260 -5.84 11.12 14.98
CA LEU A 260 -4.73 12.01 14.69
C LEU A 260 -5.24 13.39 14.23
N ARG A 261 -4.62 14.45 14.72
CA ARG A 261 -4.89 15.81 14.22
C ARG A 261 -4.48 15.92 12.76
N ASN A 262 -5.26 16.64 11.96
CA ASN A 262 -4.96 16.90 10.54
C ASN A 262 -3.58 17.51 10.33
N SER A 263 -3.09 18.34 11.26
CA SER A 263 -1.71 18.88 11.18
C SER A 263 -0.62 17.80 11.22
N LYS A 264 -0.81 16.73 12.02
CA LYS A 264 0.13 15.60 12.09
C LYS A 264 0.01 14.72 10.85
N LEU A 265 -1.21 14.44 10.40
CA LEU A 265 -1.46 13.67 9.17
C LEU A 265 -0.88 14.36 7.94
N ALA A 266 -1.21 15.63 7.74
CA ALA A 266 -0.74 16.42 6.60
C ALA A 266 0.79 16.48 6.53
N ARG A 267 1.48 16.65 7.68
CA ARG A 267 2.95 16.63 7.72
C ARG A 267 3.53 15.28 7.30
N LYS A 268 2.99 14.18 7.84
CA LYS A 268 3.43 12.82 7.52
C LYS A 268 3.24 12.55 6.03
N TYR A 269 2.03 12.77 5.52
CA TYR A 269 1.67 12.37 4.17
C TYR A 269 2.16 13.33 3.09
N ALA A 270 2.42 14.60 3.40
CA ALA A 270 3.15 15.49 2.48
C ALA A 270 4.56 14.97 2.19
N TRP A 271 5.27 14.47 3.20
CA TRP A 271 6.59 13.87 3.00
C TRP A 271 6.51 12.59 2.16
N VAL A 272 5.56 11.71 2.46
CA VAL A 272 5.34 10.47 1.68
C VAL A 272 4.98 10.79 0.22
N ALA A 273 4.10 11.76 0.00
CA ALA A 273 3.72 12.23 -1.33
C ALA A 273 4.91 12.80 -2.11
N ALA A 274 5.76 13.60 -1.46
CA ALA A 274 6.95 14.17 -2.08
C ALA A 274 7.97 13.10 -2.50
N VAL A 275 8.13 12.04 -1.71
CA VAL A 275 8.95 10.88 -2.08
C VAL A 275 8.30 10.11 -3.24
N LYS A 276 6.99 9.87 -3.20
CA LYS A 276 6.24 9.26 -4.31
C LYS A 276 6.30 10.08 -5.60
N ALA A 277 6.43 11.40 -5.51
CA ALA A 277 6.58 12.29 -6.66
C ALA A 277 7.92 12.11 -7.40
N GLY A 278 8.91 11.49 -6.75
CA GLY A 278 10.22 11.16 -7.31
C GLY A 278 11.40 11.73 -6.54
N GLY A 279 11.17 12.50 -5.47
CA GLY A 279 12.21 13.11 -4.64
C GLY A 279 12.78 14.41 -5.22
N ASP A 280 14.01 14.74 -4.85
CA ASP A 280 14.71 15.99 -5.17
C ASP A 280 15.70 15.84 -6.34
N ARG A 281 15.35 15.06 -7.37
CA ARG A 281 16.28 14.68 -8.45
C ARG A 281 16.85 15.87 -9.23
N HIS A 282 16.02 16.87 -9.51
CA HIS A 282 16.37 18.00 -10.38
C HIS A 282 16.54 19.32 -9.62
N ILE A 283 16.45 19.30 -8.29
CA ILE A 283 16.45 20.53 -7.49
C ILE A 283 17.24 20.33 -6.20
N SER A 284 17.68 21.42 -5.57
CA SER A 284 18.29 21.31 -4.26
C SER A 284 17.31 20.76 -3.21
N LYS A 285 17.83 19.92 -2.32
CA LYS A 285 17.09 19.36 -1.18
C LYS A 285 16.36 20.44 -0.37
N THR A 286 16.96 21.62 -0.19
CA THR A 286 16.36 22.73 0.55
C THR A 286 15.09 23.25 -0.13
N VAL A 287 15.13 23.46 -1.44
CA VAL A 287 13.96 23.91 -2.21
C VAL A 287 12.87 22.85 -2.21
N TRP A 288 13.25 21.58 -2.41
CA TRP A 288 12.31 20.46 -2.30
C TRP A 288 11.64 20.41 -0.92
N GLN A 289 12.41 20.52 0.17
CA GLN A 289 11.87 20.56 1.54
C GLN A 289 10.92 21.74 1.79
N VAL A 290 11.18 22.90 1.22
CA VAL A 290 10.27 24.05 1.30
C VAL A 290 8.94 23.72 0.62
N GLU A 291 8.97 23.08 -0.54
CA GLU A 291 7.74 22.68 -1.24
C GLU A 291 6.99 21.57 -0.50
N VAL A 292 7.69 20.62 0.14
CA VAL A 292 7.06 19.63 1.03
C VAL A 292 6.34 20.31 2.20
N ARG A 293 6.95 21.35 2.80
CA ARG A 293 6.31 22.13 3.88
C ARG A 293 5.07 22.87 3.38
N ARG A 294 5.11 23.45 2.19
CA ARG A 294 3.96 24.12 1.56
C ARG A 294 2.84 23.12 1.27
N LEU A 295 3.15 21.94 0.73
CA LEU A 295 2.21 20.85 0.57
C LEU A 295 1.57 20.47 1.91
N SER A 296 2.35 20.36 2.99
CA SER A 296 1.81 20.05 4.33
C SER A 296 0.82 21.11 4.83
N ILE A 297 0.99 22.38 4.47
CA ILE A 297 0.07 23.46 4.86
C ILE A 297 -1.22 23.38 4.04
N ALA A 298 -1.08 23.26 2.72
CA ALA A 298 -2.21 23.11 1.80
C ALA A 298 -3.06 21.87 2.14
N LEU A 299 -2.39 20.75 2.40
CA LEU A 299 -3.04 19.49 2.72
C LEU A 299 -3.78 19.54 4.06
N ARG A 300 -3.24 20.28 5.04
CA ARG A 300 -3.94 20.52 6.31
C ARG A 300 -5.23 21.30 6.05
N ALA A 301 -5.18 22.37 5.27
CA ALA A 301 -6.36 23.19 4.96
C ALA A 301 -7.44 22.34 4.27
N LEU A 302 -7.05 21.53 3.27
CA LEU A 302 -7.97 20.60 2.60
C LEU A 302 -8.60 19.61 3.59
N TYR A 303 -7.81 19.00 4.48
CA TYR A 303 -8.33 18.07 5.48
C TYR A 303 -9.26 18.73 6.50
N ASP A 304 -8.94 19.94 6.96
CA ASP A 304 -9.79 20.71 7.86
C ASP A 304 -11.13 21.10 7.18
N GLY A 305 -11.08 21.43 5.88
CA GLY A 305 -12.27 21.68 5.05
C GLY A 305 -13.15 20.45 4.86
N ILE A 306 -12.54 19.29 4.55
CA ILE A 306 -13.25 18.01 4.45
C ILE A 306 -13.97 17.68 5.77
N ASP A 307 -13.27 17.78 6.90
CA ASP A 307 -13.85 17.47 8.21
C ASP A 307 -15.01 18.39 8.59
N SER A 308 -14.95 19.66 8.15
CA SER A 308 -16.03 20.62 8.37
C SER A 308 -17.28 20.25 7.58
N LEU A 309 -17.12 19.92 6.30
CA LEU A 309 -18.24 19.56 5.42
C LEU A 309 -18.85 18.18 5.71
N ILE A 310 -18.07 17.26 6.28
CA ILE A 310 -18.60 15.96 6.75
C ILE A 310 -19.53 16.15 7.94
N LYS A 311 -19.29 17.13 8.82
CA LYS A 311 -20.11 17.38 10.01
C LYS A 311 -21.43 18.12 9.71
N GLU A 312 -21.51 18.80 8.57
CA GLU A 312 -22.72 19.49 8.12
C GLU A 312 -23.79 18.54 7.52
N LYS A 313 -23.45 17.27 7.29
CA LYS A 313 -24.31 16.27 6.66
C LYS A 313 -24.64 15.11 7.60
#